data_AF-A0A369UTH8-F1
#
_entry.id   AF-A0A369UTH8-F1
#
_cell.length_a   1.000
_cell.length_b   1.000
_cell.length_c   1.000
_cell.angle_alpha   90.00
_cell.angle_beta   90.00
_cell.angle_gamma   90.00
#
_symmetry.space_group_name_H-M   'P 1'
#
loop_
_entity.id
_entity.type
_entity.pdbx_description
1 polymer ?
#
loop_
_entity_poly.entity_id
_entity_poly.type
_entity_poly.pdbx_seq_one_letter_code
_entity_poly.pdbx_strand_id
1 'polypeptide(L)' 'MWRAYRTWRADKILRNLADEMDAHMLKDVGAPEWVVSRATLEQSLKRISRIDALRW' A
#
# COMPACT_ATOMS: atom_id res chain seq x y z
N MET A 1 2.10 5.63 27.25
CA MET A 1 3.12 5.51 26.17
C MET A 1 3.04 4.19 25.40
N TRP A 2 3.00 3.02 26.04
CA TRP A 2 3.03 1.72 25.36
C TRP A 2 1.91 1.47 24.33
N ARG A 3 0.67 1.87 24.65
CA ARG A 3 -0.48 1.73 23.74
C ARG A 3 -0.30 2.51 22.44
N ALA A 4 0.18 3.76 22.54
CA ALA A 4 0.47 4.60 21.38
C ALA A 4 1.60 4.02 20.51
N TYR A 5 2.65 3.48 21.14
CA TYR A 5 3.74 2.82 20.42
C TYR A 5 3.26 1.58 19.65
N ARG A 6 2.38 0.75 20.24
CA ARG A 6 1.83 -0.43 19.56
C ARG A 6 0.99 -0.04 18.35
N THR A 7 0.17 1.00 18.46
CA THR A 7 -0.62 1.51 17.33
C THR A 7 0.29 2.04 16.23
N TRP A 8 1.29 2.85 16.56
CA TRP A 8 2.26 3.35 15.59
C TRP A 8 3.03 2.22 14.90
N ARG A 9 3.45 1.20 15.65
CA ARG A 9 4.17 0.05 15.10
C ARG A 9 3.29 -0.77 14.14
N ALA A 10 2.03 -1.00 14.51
CA ALA A 10 1.07 -1.69 13.64
C ALA A 10 0.83 -0.92 12.34
N ASP A 11 0.64 0.40 12.43
CA ASP A 11 0.49 1.27 11.25
C ASP A 11 1.73 1.21 10.35
N LYS A 12 2.93 1.26 10.94
CA LYS A 12 4.19 1.16 10.20
C LYS A 12 4.33 -0.19 9.49
N ILE A 13 3.96 -1.30 10.15
CA ILE A 13 4.01 -2.64 9.54
C ILE A 13 3.04 -2.71 8.36
N LEU A 14 1.81 -2.18 8.50
CA LEU A 14 0.82 -2.17 7.42
C LEU A 14 1.25 -1.33 6.22
N ARG A 15 1.94 -0.20 6.47
CA ARG A 15 2.53 0.60 5.38
C ARG A 15 3.62 -0.16 4.64
N ASN A 16 4.55 -0.78 5.36
CA ASN A 16 5.59 -1.60 4.75
C ASN A 16 4.98 -2.76 3.95
N LEU A 17 3.92 -3.38 4.47
CA LEU A 17 3.19 -4.44 3.78
C LEU A 17 2.54 -3.94 2.47
N ALA A 18 1.97 -2.73 2.48
CA ALA A 18 1.44 -2.09 1.28
C ALA A 18 2.51 -1.80 0.21
N ASP A 19 3.73 -1.49 0.63
CA ASP A 19 4.84 -1.21 -0.29
C ASP A 19 5.38 -2.50 -0.95
N GLU A 20 5.35 -3.63 -0.22
CA GLU A 20 5.88 -4.93 -0.67
C GLU A 20 4.86 -5.80 -1.40
N MET A 21 3.58 -5.74 -1.03
CA MET A 21 2.53 -6.62 -1.56
C MET A 21 1.62 -5.93 -2.57
N ASP A 22 1.16 -6.71 -3.54
CA ASP A 22 0.16 -6.25 -4.51
C ASP A 22 -1.22 -6.07 -3.83
N ALA A 23 -1.99 -5.07 -4.29
CA ALA A 23 -3.31 -4.74 -3.79
C ALA A 23 -4.28 -5.93 -3.73
N HIS A 24 -4.19 -6.89 -4.66
CA HIS A 24 -5.02 -8.10 -4.62
C HIS A 24 -4.61 -9.04 -3.47
N MET A 25 -3.31 -9.23 -3.26
CA MET A 25 -2.81 -10.06 -2.15
C MET A 25 -3.16 -9.45 -0.79
N LEU A 26 -3.15 -8.10 -0.69
CA LEU A 26 -3.58 -7.38 0.51
C LEU A 26 -5.07 -7.60 0.83
N LYS A 27 -5.93 -7.72 -0.20
CA LYS A 27 -7.35 -8.08 0.01
C LYS A 27 -7.50 -9.50 0.55
N ASP A 28 -6.70 -10.44 0.03
CA ASP A 28 -6.79 -11.85 0.42
C ASP A 28 -6.34 -12.10 1.87
N VAL A 29 -5.36 -11.34 2.36
CA VAL A 29 -4.94 -11.40 3.78
C VAL A 29 -5.85 -10.61 4.73
N GLY A 30 -6.91 -9.98 4.21
CA GLY A 30 -7.84 -9.18 5.00
C GLY A 30 -7.22 -7.88 5.53
N ALA A 31 -6.30 -7.27 4.77
CA ALA A 31 -5.73 -5.98 5.15
C ALA A 31 -6.81 -4.89 5.22
N PRO A 32 -6.64 -3.86 6.07
CA PRO A 32 -7.57 -2.74 6.14
C PRO A 32 -7.76 -2.05 4.79
N GLU A 33 -8.97 -1.58 4.51
CA GLU A 33 -9.32 -0.96 3.22
C GLU A 33 -8.39 0.20 2.83
N TRP A 34 -8.00 1.04 3.78
CA TRP A 34 -7.08 2.15 3.52
C TRP A 34 -5.70 1.70 3.03
N VAL A 35 -5.22 0.52 3.45
CA VAL A 35 -3.95 -0.08 3.01
C VAL A 35 -4.08 -0.55 1.57
N VAL A 36 -5.18 -1.22 1.26
CA VAL A 36 -5.51 -1.71 -0.09
C VAL A 36 -5.68 -0.56 -1.08
N SER A 37 -6.41 0.50 -0.69
CA SER A 37 -6.61 1.70 -1.53
C SER A 37 -5.29 2.38 -1.85
N ARG A 38 -4.37 2.46 -0.88
CA ARG A 38 -3.04 3.04 -1.10
C ARG A 38 -2.21 2.23 -2.08
N ALA A 39 -2.10 0.91 -1.89
CA ALA A 39 -1.36 0.04 -2.81
C ALA A 39 -1.94 0.11 -4.24
N THR A 40 -3.27 0.16 -4.36
CA THR A 40 -3.96 0.31 -5.66
C THR A 40 -3.62 1.64 -6.35
N LEU A 41 -3.55 2.72 -5.57
CA LEU A 41 -3.22 4.05 -6.08
C LEU A 41 -1.76 4.12 -6.54
N GLU A 42 -0.83 3.56 -5.78
CA GLU A 42 0.59 3.51 -6.16
C GLU A 42 0.81 2.68 -7.43
N GLN A 43 0.10 1.56 -7.59
CA GLN A 43 0.13 0.79 -8.84
C GLN A 43 -0.45 1.57 -10.03
N SER A 44 -1.55 2.28 -9.82
CA SER A 44 -2.17 3.10 -10.85
C SER A 44 -1.24 4.23 -11.29
N LEU A 45 -0.54 4.88 -10.34
CA LEU A 45 0.48 5.89 -10.63
C LEU A 45 1.66 5.31 -11.41
N LYS A 46 2.18 4.14 -11.00
CA LYS A 46 3.24 3.44 -11.74
C LYS A 46 2.81 3.13 -13.18
N ARG A 47 1.56 2.72 -13.38
CA ARG A 47 1.00 2.43 -14.72
C ARG A 47 0.90 3.69 -15.57
N ILE A 48 0.41 4.80 -15.02
CA ILE A 48 0.33 6.09 -15.72
C ILE A 48 1.72 6.58 -16.11
N SER A 49 2.65 6.60 -15.15
CA SER A 49 4.05 6.99 -15.41
C SER A 49 4.69 6.14 -16.51
N ARG A 50 4.40 4.84 -16.57
CA ARG A 50 4.88 3.96 -17.65
C ARG A 50 4.25 4.29 -19.00
N ILE A 51 2.97 4.66 -19.06
CA ILE A 51 2.29 5.06 -20.30
C ILE A 51 2.88 6.37 -20.82
N ASP A 52 3.05 7.35 -19.93
CA ASP A 52 3.71 8.61 -20.29
C ASP A 52 5.15 8.38 -20.74
N ALA A 53 5.84 7.42 -20.12
CA ALA A 53 7.18 7.00 -20.53
C ALA A 53 7.25 6.21 -21.85
N LEU A 54 6.12 5.85 -22.46
CA LEU A 54 6.09 5.24 -23.80
C LEU A 54 5.65 6.24 -24.88
N ARG A 55 5.26 7.46 -24.48
CA ARG A 55 4.72 8.50 -25.35
C ARG A 55 5.77 9.51 -25.81
N TRP A 56 7.02 9.36 -25.36
CA TRP A 56 8.21 10.10 -25.82
C TRP A 56 9.08 9.20 -26.69
#